data_AF-U1RDV6-F1
#
_entry.id   AF-U1RDV6-F1
#
_cell.length_a   1.000
_cell.length_b   1.000
_cell.length_c   1.000
_cell.angle_alpha   90.00
_cell.angle_beta   90.00
_cell.angle_gamma   90.00
#
_symmetry.space_group_name_H-M   'P 1'
#
loop_
_entity.id
_entity.type
_entity.pdbx_description
1 polymer ?
#
loop_
_entity_poly.entity_id
_entity_poly.type
_entity_poly.pdbx_seq_one_letter_code
_entity_poly.pdbx_strand_id
1 'polypeptide(L)' 'MAYIVSAIEAVVGTLRGVDEDVDAEDPTSAGIVEDLIGKLEQQAWFLSSEIRKPVR' A
#
# COMPACT_ATOMS: atom_id res chain seq x y z
N MET A 1 15.54 -3.46 -5.77
CA MET A 1 14.09 -3.60 -6.03
C MET A 1 13.36 -4.32 -4.90
N ALA A 2 13.80 -5.50 -4.45
CA ALA A 2 13.16 -6.19 -3.32
C ALA A 2 12.98 -5.33 -2.04
N TYR A 3 14.02 -4.62 -1.62
CA TYR A 3 13.93 -3.70 -0.46
C TYR A 3 12.88 -2.60 -0.63
N ILE A 4 12.74 -2.03 -1.83
CA ILE A 4 11.79 -0.95 -2.10
C ILE A 4 10.36 -1.49 -2.03
N VAL A 5 10.10 -2.66 -2.60
CA VAL A 5 8.79 -3.33 -2.50
C VAL A 5 8.42 -3.56 -1.04
N SER A 6 9.32 -4.15 -0.24
CA SER A 6 9.06 -4.38 1.18
C SER A 6 8.88 -3.09 1.99
N ALA A 7 9.59 -2.01 1.65
CA ALA A 7 9.40 -0.71 2.27
C ALA A 7 8.02 -0.13 1.97
N ILE A 8 7.54 -0.23 0.72
CA ILE A 8 6.19 0.22 0.33
C ILE A 8 5.13 -0.61 1.04
N GLU A 9 5.28 -1.94 1.08
CA GLU A 9 4.36 -2.84 1.79
C GLU A 9 4.28 -2.53 3.30
N ALA A 10 5.40 -2.15 3.93
CA ALA A 10 5.42 -1.73 5.33
C ALA A 10 4.65 -0.41 5.56
N VAL A 11 4.75 0.54 4.62
CA VAL A 11 3.96 1.79 4.66
C VAL A 11 2.47 1.47 4.49
N VAL A 12 2.10 0.63 3.52
CA VAL A 12 0.71 0.17 3.32
C VAL A 12 0.16 -0.50 4.58
N GLY A 13 0.96 -1.35 5.24
CA GLY A 13 0.58 -1.99 6.50
C GLY A 13 0.30 -0.97 7.61
N THR A 14 1.11 0.07 7.72
CA THR A 14 0.89 1.17 8.67
C THR A 14 -0.40 1.93 8.35
N LEU A 15 -0.64 2.26 7.08
CA LEU A 15 -1.85 2.99 6.65
C LEU A 15 -3.12 2.18 6.94
N ARG A 16 -3.13 0.88 6.61
CA ARG A 16 -4.25 -0.02 6.95
C ARG A 16 -4.49 -0.14 8.46
N GLY A 17 -3.42 -0.06 9.25
CA GLY A 17 -3.53 -0.13 10.71
C GLY A 17 -4.21 1.08 11.34
N VAL A 18 -4.29 2.23 10.65
CA VAL A 18 -4.93 3.45 11.15
C VAL A 18 -6.19 3.84 10.38
N ASP A 19 -6.47 3.21 9.23
CA ASP A 19 -7.56 3.56 8.33
C ASP A 19 -8.94 3.55 9.01
N GLU A 20 -9.26 2.48 9.76
CA GLU A 20 -10.53 2.36 10.50
C GLU A 20 -10.68 3.44 11.59
N ASP A 21 -9.61 3.76 12.31
CA ASP A 21 -9.61 4.82 13.34
C ASP A 21 -9.83 6.21 12.70
N VAL A 22 -9.25 6.45 11.53
CA VAL A 22 -9.43 7.70 10.78
C VAL A 22 -10.84 7.80 10.20
N ASP A 23 -11.39 6.71 9.67
CA ASP A 23 -12.77 6.67 9.15
C ASP A 23 -13.80 6.94 10.23
N ALA A 24 -13.58 6.40 11.44
CA ALA A 24 -14.46 6.65 12.57
C ALA A 24 -14.50 8.13 13.01
N GLU A 25 -13.41 8.88 12.83
CA GLU A 25 -13.31 10.30 13.21
C GLU A 25 -13.70 11.24 12.05
N ASP A 26 -13.21 10.98 10.84
CA ASP A 26 -13.52 11.74 9.62
C ASP A 26 -13.43 10.86 8.36
N PRO A 27 -14.58 10.38 7.85
CA PRO A 27 -14.65 9.57 6.63
C PRO A 27 -14.07 10.27 5.38
N THR A 28 -14.06 11.61 5.33
CA THR A 28 -13.49 12.33 4.19
C THR A 28 -11.97 12.20 4.18
N SER A 29 -11.35 12.28 5.36
CA SER A 29 -9.90 12.08 5.51
C SER A 29 -9.50 10.62 5.29
N ALA A 30 -10.33 9.64 5.71
CA ALA A 30 -10.10 8.23 5.42
C ALA A 30 -10.03 7.96 3.92
N GLY A 31 -10.87 8.62 3.11
CA GLY A 31 -10.79 8.55 1.66
C GLY A 31 -9.42 8.95 1.08
N ILE A 32 -8.65 9.82 1.74
CA ILE A 32 -7.26 10.14 1.34
C ILE A 32 -6.30 8.99 1.67
N VAL A 33 -6.49 8.35 2.83
CA VAL A 33 -5.70 7.20 3.28
C VAL A 33 -5.92 6.01 2.34
N GLU A 34 -7.17 5.70 2.02
CA GLU A 34 -7.56 4.67 1.05
C GLU A 34 -6.92 4.92 -0.33
N ASP A 35 -6.95 6.16 -0.80
CA ASP A 35 -6.34 6.58 -2.07
C ASP A 35 -4.83 6.34 -2.10
N LEU A 36 -4.14 6.63 -0.99
CA LEU A 36 -2.70 6.39 -0.84
C LEU A 36 -2.39 4.89 -0.77
N ILE A 37 -3.19 4.11 -0.03
CA ILE A 37 -3.07 2.65 0.04
C ILE A 37 -3.12 2.07 -1.38
N GLY A 38 -4.17 2.40 -2.15
CA GLY A 38 -4.34 1.86 -3.49
C GLY A 38 -3.19 2.22 -4.44
N LYS A 39 -2.72 3.47 -4.41
CA LYS A 39 -1.58 3.92 -5.25
C LYS A 39 -0.27 3.23 -4.87
N LEU A 40 0.00 3.06 -3.57
CA LEU A 40 1.20 2.40 -3.08
C LEU A 40 1.18 0.89 -3.37
N GLU A 41 0.04 0.22 -3.21
CA GLU A 41 -0.10 -1.19 -3.57
C GLU A 41 0.10 -1.43 -5.06
N GLN A 42 -0.47 -0.56 -5.90
CA GLN A 42 -0.24 -0.61 -7.34
C GLN A 42 1.25 -0.41 -7.68
N GLN A 43 1.92 0.53 -7.04
CA GLN A 43 3.35 0.76 -7.23
C GLN A 43 4.18 -0.46 -6.80
N ALA A 44 3.89 -1.04 -5.63
CA ALA A 44 4.53 -2.27 -5.17
C ALA A 44 4.35 -3.42 -6.17
N TRP A 45 3.15 -3.56 -6.74
CA TRP A 45 2.88 -4.54 -7.79
C TRP A 45 3.75 -4.32 -9.03
N PHE A 46 3.80 -3.09 -9.57
CA PHE A 46 4.64 -2.75 -10.71
C PHE A 46 6.13 -3.03 -10.44
N LEU A 47 6.66 -2.57 -9.32
CA LEU A 47 8.06 -2.79 -8.96
C LEU A 47 8.39 -4.27 -8.72
N SER A 48 7.47 -5.03 -8.10
CA SER A 48 7.65 -6.47 -7.91
C SER A 48 7.71 -7.22 -9.25
N SER A 49 7.00 -6.73 -10.27
CA SER A 49 6.91 -7.38 -11.58
C SER A 49 8.25 -7.40 -12.32
N GLU A 50 9.13 -6.43 -12.10
CA GLU A 50 10.45 -6.34 -12.72
C GLU A 50 11.35 -7.53 -12.37
N ILE A 51 11.17 -8.11 -11.18
CA ILE A 51 12.00 -9.21 -10.66
C ILE A 51 11.23 -10.53 -10.55
N ARG A 52 9.93 -10.54 -10.89
CA ARG A 52 9.06 -11.72 -10.78
C ARG A 52 9.43 -12.72 -11.88
N LYS A 53 9.75 -13.95 -11.50
CA LYS A 53 10.00 -15.04 -12.45
C LYS A 53 8.74 -15.89 -12.60
N PRO A 54 8.42 -16.37 -13.81
CA PRO A 54 7.30 -17.29 -14.01
C PRO A 54 7.53 -18.56 -13.19
N VAL A 55 6.48 -19.01 -12.52
CA VAL A 55 6.44 -20.35 -11.92
C VAL A 55 6.09 -21.32 -13.03
N ARG A 56 6.86 -22.42 -13.14
CA ARG A 56 6.74 -23.41 -14.21
C ARG A 56 5.67 -24.43 -13.91
#